data_AF-A0AAR2JKC3-F1
#
_entry.id   AF-A0AAR2JKC3-F1
#
_cell.length_a   1.000
_cell.length_b   1.000
_cell.length_c   1.000
_cell.angle_alpha   90.00
_cell.angle_beta   90.00
_cell.angle_gamma   90.00
#
_symmetry.space_group_name_H-M   'P 1'
#
loop_
_entity.id
_entity.type
_entity.pdbx_description
1 polymer ?
#
loop_
_entity_poly.entity_id
_entity_poly.type
_entity_poly.pdbx_seq_one_letter_code
_entity_poly.pdbx_strand_id
1 'polypeptide(L)'
;MGALKVLSIVFVVLHVADAAVIPCTWTQFRLRDLNEESIMLLEKMGASLPLRCLEEGWRALPDDVFLNAQNEDLALVALETLRGVDRIFQNEQTSVTWDRETFGLFKNIISSRQVENLQKCGFSDCAWEMVRNEKNLHTQKIDSEY
;
A
#
# COMPACT_ATOMS: atom_id res chain seq x y z
N MET A 1 -42.31 5.88 31.92
CA MET A 1 -40.84 5.99 32.06
C MET A 1 -40.04 4.87 31.38
N GLY A 2 -40.59 3.66 31.18
CA GLY A 2 -39.85 2.56 30.51
C GLY A 2 -39.66 2.72 29.00
N ALA A 3 -40.69 3.14 28.26
CA ALA A 3 -40.63 3.27 26.80
C ALA A 3 -39.60 4.32 26.31
N LEU A 4 -39.44 5.42 27.06
CA LEU A 4 -38.48 6.49 26.74
C LEU A 4 -37.02 6.00 26.86
N LYS A 5 -36.75 5.10 27.80
CA LYS A 5 -35.42 4.48 27.99
C LYS A 5 -35.11 3.49 26.86
N VAL A 6 -36.10 2.71 26.44
CA VAL A 6 -35.95 1.75 25.33
C VAL A 6 -35.70 2.49 24.01
N LEU A 7 -36.47 3.54 23.73
CA LEU A 7 -36.27 4.39 22.55
C LEU A 7 -34.88 5.04 22.53
N SER A 8 -34.40 5.51 23.68
CA SER A 8 -33.06 6.10 23.81
C SER A 8 -31.94 5.07 23.57
N ILE A 9 -32.10 3.84 24.08
CA ILE A 9 -31.16 2.73 23.82
C ILE A 9 -31.14 2.37 22.33
N VAL A 10 -32.32 2.28 21.68
CA VAL A 10 -32.42 2.00 20.23
C VAL A 10 -31.76 3.10 19.41
N PHE A 11 -31.92 4.37 19.78
CA PHE A 11 -31.30 5.50 19.09
C PHE A 11 -29.77 5.48 19.21
N VAL A 12 -29.23 5.17 20.39
CA VAL A 12 -27.79 5.03 20.62
C VAL A 12 -27.21 3.86 19.82
N VAL A 13 -27.89 2.70 19.77
CA VAL A 13 -27.44 1.55 18.97
C VAL A 13 -27.45 1.85 17.47
N LEU A 14 -28.45 2.59 16.98
CA LEU A 14 -28.52 3.01 15.57
C LEU A 14 -27.43 4.04 15.21
N HIS A 15 -27.06 4.96 16.11
CA HIS A 15 -26.01 5.95 15.86
C HIS A 15 -24.59 5.36 15.88
N VAL A 16 -24.38 4.23 16.58
CA VAL A 16 -23.08 3.55 16.63
C VAL A 16 -22.87 2.66 15.39
N ALA A 17 -23.96 2.24 14.72
CA ALA A 17 -23.89 1.41 13.51
C ALA A 17 -23.38 2.16 12.27
N ASP A 18 -23.57 3.48 12.19
CA ASP A 18 -23.10 4.29 11.06
C ASP A 18 -21.65 4.79 11.20
N ALA A 19 -20.92 4.38 12.26
CA ALA A 19 -19.56 4.82 12.52
C ALA A 19 -18.46 3.80 12.13
N ALA A 20 -18.80 2.75 11.38
CA ALA A 20 -17.92 1.60 11.18
C ALA A 20 -16.99 1.66 9.94
N VAL A 21 -16.96 2.78 9.20
CA VAL A 21 -15.86 3.03 8.25
C VAL A 21 -14.90 3.96 8.97
N ILE A 22 -13.87 3.41 9.61
CA ILE A 22 -12.76 4.20 10.16
C ILE A 22 -12.05 4.81 8.95
N PRO A 23 -12.19 6.12 8.68
CA PRO A 23 -11.46 6.74 7.58
C PRO A 23 -9.98 6.54 7.85
N CYS A 24 -9.21 6.20 6.82
CA CYS A 24 -7.78 5.92 6.93
C CYS A 24 -6.99 7.24 7.17
N THR A 25 -7.23 7.92 8.28
CA THR A 25 -6.62 9.24 8.61
C THR A 25 -5.10 9.17 8.72
N TRP A 26 -4.57 7.96 8.97
CA TRP A 26 -3.14 7.67 9.00
C TRP A 26 -2.45 7.98 7.67
N THR A 27 -3.08 7.71 6.51
CA THR A 27 -2.46 7.92 5.19
C THR A 27 -2.25 9.39 4.88
N GLN A 28 -3.17 10.26 5.35
CA GLN A 28 -3.13 11.69 5.07
C GLN A 28 -1.85 12.37 5.58
N PHE A 29 -1.25 11.86 6.65
CA PHE A 29 -0.10 12.50 7.28
C PHE A 29 1.16 11.65 7.34
N ARG A 30 1.04 10.32 7.51
CA ARG A 30 2.20 9.47 7.80
C ARG A 30 2.72 8.71 6.59
N LEU A 31 1.85 8.38 5.63
CA LEU A 31 2.26 7.58 4.48
C LEU A 31 3.24 8.33 3.59
N ARG A 32 3.04 9.64 3.38
CA ARG A 32 3.95 10.48 2.59
C ARG A 32 5.35 10.52 3.19
N ASP A 33 5.47 10.86 4.47
CA ASP A 33 6.77 10.97 5.15
C ASP A 33 7.53 9.62 5.11
N LEU A 34 6.80 8.51 5.28
CA LEU A 34 7.40 7.17 5.19
C LEU A 34 7.76 6.79 3.74
N ASN A 35 7.01 7.26 2.74
CA ASN A 35 7.40 7.09 1.34
C ASN A 35 8.71 7.82 1.05
N GLU A 36 8.83 9.08 1.48
CA GLU A 36 10.07 9.87 1.32
C GLU A 36 11.26 9.19 2.02
N GLU A 37 11.07 8.71 3.25
CA GLU A 37 12.09 7.95 3.98
C GLU A 37 12.47 6.65 3.25
N SER A 38 11.48 5.90 2.75
CA SER A 38 11.72 4.64 2.01
C SER A 38 12.49 4.87 0.71
N ILE A 39 12.19 5.95 -0.02
CA ILE A 39 12.87 6.33 -1.27
C ILE A 39 14.33 6.71 -0.96
N MET A 40 14.55 7.49 0.08
CA MET A 40 15.91 7.85 0.53
C MET A 40 16.74 6.60 0.85
N LEU A 41 16.15 5.62 1.53
CA LEU A 41 16.85 4.37 1.84
C LEU A 41 17.14 3.53 0.58
N LEU A 42 16.23 3.50 -0.41
CA LEU A 42 16.44 2.86 -1.71
C LEU A 42 17.63 3.48 -2.48
N GLU A 43 17.71 4.80 -2.51
CA GLU A 43 18.84 5.48 -3.14
C GLU A 43 20.15 5.23 -2.40
N LYS A 44 20.10 5.26 -1.07
CA LYS A 44 21.28 5.10 -0.21
C LYS A 44 21.84 3.68 -0.24
N MET A 45 20.99 2.64 -0.29
CA MET A 45 21.46 1.25 -0.17
C MET A 45 22.30 0.81 -1.37
N GLY A 46 21.99 1.30 -2.57
CA GLY A 46 22.63 0.88 -3.81
C GLY A 46 23.70 1.83 -4.36
N ALA A 47 23.86 3.01 -3.76
CA ALA A 47 24.62 4.11 -4.31
C ALA A 47 24.17 4.43 -5.76
N SER A 48 25.10 4.79 -6.65
CA SER A 48 24.78 5.16 -8.03
C SER A 48 24.41 3.95 -8.88
N LEU A 49 23.39 4.10 -9.73
CA LEU A 49 22.99 3.08 -10.70
C LEU A 49 24.17 2.77 -11.66
N PRO A 50 24.61 1.51 -11.79
CA PRO A 50 25.72 1.16 -12.67
C PRO A 50 25.40 1.47 -14.15
N LEU A 51 26.34 2.10 -14.87
CA LEU A 51 26.17 2.47 -16.29
C LEU A 51 25.76 1.29 -17.18
N ARG A 52 26.34 0.11 -16.95
CA ARG A 52 25.99 -1.12 -17.68
C ARG A 52 24.48 -1.45 -17.63
N CYS A 53 23.81 -1.14 -16.52
CA CYS A 53 22.38 -1.39 -16.37
C CYS A 53 21.52 -0.35 -17.12
N LEU A 54 22.04 0.87 -17.32
CA LEU A 54 21.38 1.89 -18.13
C LEU A 54 21.42 1.53 -19.62
N GLU A 55 22.53 0.93 -20.07
CA GLU A 55 22.73 0.49 -21.46
C GLU A 55 21.83 -0.69 -21.86
N GLU A 56 21.49 -1.57 -20.92
CA GLU A 56 20.53 -2.67 -21.12
C GLU A 56 19.09 -2.17 -21.33
N GLY A 57 18.84 -0.88 -21.06
CA GLY A 57 17.54 -0.23 -21.18
C GLY A 57 16.64 -0.53 -19.99
N TRP A 58 15.98 0.51 -19.48
CA TRP A 58 14.94 0.37 -18.47
C TRP A 58 13.60 0.79 -19.07
N ARG A 59 12.54 0.06 -18.75
CA ARG A 59 11.16 0.52 -19.01
C ARG A 59 10.62 1.06 -17.70
N ALA A 60 10.37 2.36 -17.67
CA ALA A 60 9.62 2.97 -16.58
C ALA A 60 8.23 2.31 -16.48
N LEU A 61 7.71 2.20 -15.27
CA LEU A 61 6.28 1.97 -15.12
C LEU A 61 5.53 3.16 -15.76
N PRO A 62 4.44 2.94 -16.50
CA PRO A 62 3.63 4.02 -17.03
C PRO A 62 3.10 4.93 -15.90
N ASP A 63 3.20 6.25 -16.08
CA ASP A 63 2.76 7.25 -15.09
C ASP A 63 1.23 7.21 -14.83
N ASP A 64 0.47 6.62 -15.75
CA ASP A 64 -0.99 6.56 -15.72
C ASP A 64 -1.55 5.47 -14.80
N VAL A 65 -0.71 4.55 -14.30
CA VAL A 65 -1.12 3.45 -13.40
C VAL A 65 -1.80 3.98 -12.12
N PHE A 66 -1.45 5.18 -11.66
CA PHE A 66 -1.98 5.75 -10.41
C PHE A 66 -2.98 6.90 -10.62
N LEU A 67 -3.21 7.37 -11.86
CA LEU A 67 -3.99 8.58 -12.13
C LEU A 67 -5.50 8.42 -11.92
N ASN A 68 -6.01 7.18 -11.86
CA ASN A 68 -7.45 6.91 -11.80
C ASN A 68 -7.99 6.56 -10.39
N ALA A 69 -7.14 6.47 -9.36
CA ALA A 69 -7.58 6.14 -8.00
C ALA A 69 -8.05 7.38 -7.23
N GLN A 70 -9.27 7.37 -6.67
CA GLN A 70 -9.80 8.46 -5.84
C GLN A 70 -10.19 7.98 -4.43
N ASN A 71 -9.87 8.78 -3.41
CA ASN A 71 -10.30 8.62 -2.00
C ASN A 71 -9.98 7.24 -1.37
N GLU A 72 -10.95 6.54 -0.75
CA GLU A 72 -10.71 5.28 0.00
C GLU A 72 -10.04 4.19 -0.86
N ASP A 73 -10.26 4.25 -2.17
CA ASP A 73 -9.60 3.38 -3.15
C ASP A 73 -8.08 3.61 -3.20
N LEU A 74 -7.61 4.83 -2.91
CA LEU A 74 -6.19 5.18 -2.90
C LEU A 74 -5.44 4.50 -1.75
N ALA A 75 -6.07 4.37 -0.57
CA ALA A 75 -5.44 3.69 0.57
C ALA A 75 -5.33 2.18 0.34
N LEU A 76 -6.32 1.57 -0.32
CA LEU A 76 -6.27 0.16 -0.70
C LEU A 76 -5.25 -0.09 -1.82
N VAL A 77 -5.20 0.79 -2.82
CA VAL A 77 -4.18 0.74 -3.89
C VAL A 77 -2.78 0.89 -3.30
N ALA A 78 -2.58 1.82 -2.36
CA ALA A 78 -1.30 1.97 -1.65
C ALA A 78 -0.95 0.69 -0.88
N LEU A 79 -1.91 0.08 -0.17
CA LEU A 79 -1.71 -1.17 0.56
C LEU A 79 -1.25 -2.30 -0.35
N GLU A 80 -1.95 -2.52 -1.46
CA GLU A 80 -1.61 -3.61 -2.38
C GLU A 80 -0.30 -3.36 -3.13
N THR A 81 -0.01 -2.10 -3.47
CA THR A 81 1.28 -1.69 -4.04
C THR A 81 2.42 -2.00 -3.08
N LEU A 82 2.30 -1.57 -1.82
CA LEU A 82 3.32 -1.79 -0.79
C LEU A 82 3.45 -3.26 -0.41
N ARG A 83 2.38 -4.05 -0.44
CA ARG A 83 2.45 -5.52 -0.33
C ARG A 83 3.22 -6.15 -1.49
N GLY A 84 3.08 -5.61 -2.70
CA GLY A 84 3.90 -6.00 -3.85
C GLY A 84 5.38 -5.75 -3.58
N VAL A 85 5.72 -4.53 -3.14
CA VAL A 85 7.09 -4.14 -2.77
C VAL A 85 7.64 -5.04 -1.66
N ASP A 86 6.88 -5.26 -0.58
CA ASP A 86 7.26 -6.11 0.55
C ASP A 86 7.61 -7.54 0.10
N ARG A 87 6.80 -8.12 -0.81
CA ARG A 87 7.07 -9.44 -1.39
C ARG A 87 8.33 -9.46 -2.25
N ILE A 88 8.56 -8.44 -3.07
CA ILE A 88 9.75 -8.33 -3.93
C ILE A 88 11.03 -8.33 -3.08
N PHE A 89 11.00 -7.62 -1.95
CA PHE A 89 12.16 -7.45 -1.06
C PHE A 89 12.15 -8.37 0.16
N GLN A 90 11.26 -9.36 0.21
CA GLN A 90 11.11 -10.26 1.36
C GLN A 90 12.41 -11.02 1.68
N ASN A 91 13.12 -11.45 0.64
CA ASN A 91 14.35 -12.22 0.76
C ASN A 91 15.58 -11.32 0.71
N GLU A 92 16.68 -11.82 1.29
CA GLU A 92 17.99 -11.20 1.12
C GLU A 92 18.41 -11.24 -0.35
N GLN A 93 18.84 -10.10 -0.87
CA GLN A 93 19.33 -9.99 -2.24
C GLN A 93 20.82 -10.34 -2.27
N THR A 94 21.13 -11.58 -2.61
CA THR A 94 22.51 -12.10 -2.58
C THR A 94 23.35 -11.69 -3.81
N SER A 95 22.70 -11.24 -4.88
CA SER A 95 23.33 -10.84 -6.14
C SER A 95 23.76 -9.36 -6.18
N VAL A 96 23.47 -8.59 -5.13
CA VAL A 96 23.76 -7.15 -5.06
C VAL A 96 24.70 -6.82 -3.90
N THR A 97 25.37 -5.68 -4.00
CA THR A 97 26.31 -5.18 -2.99
C THR A 97 25.67 -4.08 -2.11
N TRP A 98 24.35 -4.14 -1.92
CA TRP A 98 23.63 -3.12 -1.17
C TRP A 98 24.01 -3.12 0.31
N ASP A 99 23.98 -1.93 0.92
CA ASP A 99 24.20 -1.80 2.36
C ASP A 99 23.11 -2.53 3.14
N ARG A 100 23.52 -3.55 3.91
CA ARG A 100 22.58 -4.46 4.59
C ARG A 100 21.78 -3.77 5.69
N GLU A 101 22.38 -2.80 6.37
CA GLU A 101 21.69 -2.05 7.42
C GLU A 101 20.60 -1.16 6.81
N THR A 102 20.94 -0.37 5.79
CA THR A 102 20.00 0.47 5.06
C THR A 102 18.89 -0.36 4.40
N PHE A 103 19.22 -1.52 3.81
CA PHE A 103 18.23 -2.44 3.28
C PHE A 103 17.29 -3.00 4.37
N GLY A 104 17.84 -3.35 5.54
CA GLY A 104 17.04 -3.79 6.69
C GLY A 104 16.08 -2.71 7.20
N LEU A 105 16.53 -1.46 7.28
CA LEU A 105 15.70 -0.31 7.65
C LEU A 105 14.57 -0.09 6.64
N PHE A 106 14.88 -0.16 5.35
CA PHE A 106 13.89 -0.06 4.28
C PHE A 106 12.79 -1.11 4.45
N LYS A 107 13.17 -2.39 4.59
CA LYS A 107 12.20 -3.49 4.79
C LYS A 107 11.33 -3.26 6.02
N ASN A 108 11.89 -2.77 7.12
CA ASN A 108 11.13 -2.47 8.34
C ASN A 108 10.10 -1.36 8.11
N ILE A 109 10.47 -0.30 7.39
CA ILE A 109 9.53 0.77 7.04
C ILE A 109 8.37 0.22 6.20
N ILE A 110 8.67 -0.50 5.11
CA ILE A 110 7.65 -1.06 4.22
C ILE A 110 6.69 -1.98 5.01
N SER A 111 7.23 -3.01 5.65
CA SER A 111 6.44 -4.05 6.32
C SER A 111 5.72 -3.53 7.57
N SER A 112 6.49 -3.08 8.57
CA SER A 112 5.97 -2.77 9.90
C SER A 112 5.38 -1.37 10.04
N ARG A 113 5.82 -0.41 9.22
CA ARG A 113 5.32 0.98 9.35
C ARG A 113 4.27 1.32 8.32
N GLN A 114 4.38 0.84 7.08
CA GLN A 114 3.42 1.18 6.04
C GLN A 114 2.34 0.12 5.86
N VAL A 115 2.72 -1.13 5.55
CA VAL A 115 1.78 -2.22 5.30
C VAL A 115 0.92 -2.51 6.54
N GLU A 116 1.53 -2.72 7.71
CA GLU A 116 0.77 -3.01 8.95
C GLU A 116 -0.21 -1.89 9.36
N ASN A 117 0.11 -0.62 9.09
CA ASN A 117 -0.79 0.48 9.44
C ASN A 117 -1.91 0.67 8.41
N LEU A 118 -1.63 0.48 7.12
CA LEU A 118 -2.65 0.48 6.08
C LEU A 118 -3.65 -0.66 6.24
N GLN A 119 -3.21 -1.83 6.73
CA GLN A 119 -4.08 -2.97 7.01
C GLN A 119 -5.13 -2.71 8.09
N LYS A 120 -4.91 -1.71 8.96
CA LYS A 120 -5.85 -1.33 10.01
C LYS A 120 -7.01 -0.48 9.47
N CYS A 121 -6.94 -0.02 8.22
CA CYS A 121 -7.99 0.76 7.60
C CYS A 121 -9.15 -0.15 7.18
N GLY A 122 -10.39 0.35 7.34
CA GLY A 122 -11.57 -0.32 6.83
C GLY A 122 -11.72 -0.04 5.33
N PHE A 123 -11.82 -1.09 4.52
CA PHE A 123 -12.08 -0.99 3.09
C PHE A 123 -13.43 -1.63 2.77
N SER A 124 -14.19 -1.03 1.86
CA SER A 124 -15.49 -1.57 1.42
C SER A 124 -15.32 -2.82 0.57
N ASP A 125 -16.39 -3.63 0.48
CA ASP A 125 -16.42 -4.80 -0.41
C ASP A 125 -16.15 -4.39 -1.87
N CYS A 126 -16.75 -3.28 -2.33
CA CYS A 126 -16.52 -2.75 -3.68
C CYS A 126 -15.03 -2.45 -3.95
N ALA A 127 -14.30 -1.92 -2.97
CA ALA A 127 -12.87 -1.65 -3.11
C ALA A 127 -12.07 -2.94 -3.33
N TRP A 128 -12.40 -4.00 -2.59
CA TRP A 128 -11.79 -5.33 -2.79
C TRP A 128 -12.14 -5.96 -4.13
N GLU A 129 -13.38 -5.80 -4.60
CA GLU A 129 -13.82 -6.29 -5.90
C GLU A 129 -13.06 -5.61 -7.06
N MET A 130 -12.77 -4.32 -6.94
CA MET A 130 -11.92 -3.61 -7.91
C MET A 130 -10.49 -4.15 -7.93
N VAL A 131 -9.86 -4.33 -6.76
CA VAL A 131 -8.52 -4.94 -6.66
C VAL A 131 -8.48 -6.34 -7.30
N ARG A 132 -9.50 -7.17 -7.02
CA ARG A 132 -9.60 -8.52 -7.58
C ARG A 132 -9.68 -8.47 -9.12
N ASN A 133 -10.49 -7.55 -9.66
CA ASN A 133 -10.64 -7.40 -11.10
C ASN A 133 -9.34 -6.91 -11.77
N GLU A 134 -8.71 -5.88 -11.21
CA GLU A 134 -7.45 -5.34 -11.72
C GLU A 134 -6.34 -6.39 -11.73
N LYS A 135 -6.20 -7.15 -10.63
CA LYS A 135 -5.23 -8.23 -10.55
C LYS A 135 -5.45 -9.30 -11.62
N ASN A 136 -6.71 -9.70 -11.85
CA ASN A 136 -7.05 -10.67 -12.88
C ASN A 136 -6.66 -10.16 -14.29
N LEU A 137 -6.97 -8.90 -14.59
CA LEU A 137 -6.60 -8.28 -15.87
C LEU A 137 -5.07 -8.27 -16.08
N HIS A 138 -4.31 -7.87 -15.06
CA HIS A 138 -2.85 -7.86 -15.14
C HIS A 138 -2.27 -9.27 -15.31
N THR A 139 -2.81 -10.28 -14.62
CA THR A 139 -2.37 -11.67 -14.79
C THR A 139 -2.64 -12.18 -16.20
N GLN A 140 -3.81 -11.93 -16.77
CA GLN A 140 -4.12 -12.33 -18.15
C GLN A 140 -3.19 -11.64 -19.17
N LYS A 141 -2.85 -10.37 -18.93
CA LYS A 141 -1.91 -9.65 -19.79
C LYS A 141 -0.51 -10.27 -19.72
N ILE A 142 -0.03 -10.61 -18.53
CA ILE A 142 1.26 -11.32 -18.36
C ILE A 142 1.22 -12.66 -19.12
N ASP A 143 0.17 -13.45 -18.96
CA ASP A 143 0.02 -14.74 -19.65
C ASP A 143 -0.03 -14.61 -21.19
N SER A 144 -0.38 -13.43 -21.71
CA SER A 144 -0.38 -13.16 -23.16
C SER A 144 1.00 -12.79 -23.72
N GLU A 145 1.97 -12.46 -22.87
CA GLU A 145 3.34 -12.08 -23.25
C GLU A 145 4.32 -13.26 -23.25
N TYR A 146 3.89 -14.44 -22.80
CA TYR A 146 4.68 -15.70 -22.76
C TYR A 146 4.03 -16.81 -23.58
#